data_AF-A0A6H1ZUY7-F1
#
_entry.id   AF-A0A6H1ZUY7-F1
#
_cell.length_a   1.000
_cell.length_b   1.000
_cell.length_c   1.000
_cell.angle_alpha   90.00
_cell.angle_beta   90.00
_cell.angle_gamma   90.00
#
_symmetry.space_group_name_H-M   'P 1'
#
loop_
_entity.id
_entity.type
_entity.pdbx_description
1 polymer ?
#
loop_
_entity_poly.entity_id
_entity_poly.type
_entity_poly.pdbx_seq_one_letter_code
_entity_poly.pdbx_strand_id
1 'polypeptide(L)'
;MRDQAVEPLDTLGLLDTVGGLIGGAFACMEVAEEEIAKARKKYPARSEEINEAFGLLCTPEILQGKALQLYRMHAREVVTRIGEGLEPRVSDAMVLAALSEWSLEHMPNQDARAAMEQLYLGVFDEIPGGEILPTPEYTPGGAAQVIEGVRRRLSR
;
A
#
# COMPACT_ATOMS: atom_id res chain seq x y z
N MET A 1 -5.07 23.37 -51.23
CA MET A 1 -5.24 22.04 -50.63
C MET A 1 -3.88 21.61 -50.10
N ARG A 2 -3.68 21.69 -48.78
CA ARG A 2 -2.52 21.10 -48.11
C ARG A 2 -3.05 19.86 -47.39
N ASP A 3 -2.68 18.68 -47.88
CA ASP A 3 -2.79 17.43 -47.14
C ASP A 3 -1.93 17.59 -45.88
N GLN A 4 -2.58 17.74 -44.72
CA GLN A 4 -1.96 17.46 -43.45
C GLN A 4 -2.17 15.97 -43.22
N ALA A 5 -1.13 15.18 -43.46
CA ALA A 5 -1.05 13.84 -42.91
C ALA A 5 -1.13 13.97 -41.39
N VAL A 6 -2.26 13.55 -40.82
CA VAL A 6 -2.37 13.31 -39.39
C VAL A 6 -1.57 12.04 -39.14
N GLU A 7 -0.33 12.20 -38.69
CA GLU A 7 0.47 11.10 -38.12
C GLU A 7 -0.43 10.32 -37.15
N PRO A 8 -0.52 8.98 -37.24
CA PRO A 8 -1.30 8.21 -36.30
C PRO A 8 -0.68 8.41 -34.92
N LEU A 9 -1.30 9.27 -34.12
CA LEU A 9 -1.00 9.40 -32.70
C LEU A 9 -0.93 8.00 -32.10
N ASP A 10 0.04 7.84 -31.21
CA ASP A 10 0.46 6.66 -30.45
C ASP A 10 -0.69 5.97 -29.67
N THR A 11 -1.71 5.52 -30.41
CA THR A 11 -2.96 4.95 -29.90
C THR A 11 -2.71 3.59 -29.25
N LEU A 12 -1.66 2.89 -29.68
CA LEU A 12 -1.18 1.65 -29.07
C LEU A 12 -0.61 1.89 -27.66
N GLY A 13 0.21 2.93 -27.46
CA GLY A 13 0.71 3.28 -26.12
C GLY A 13 -0.39 3.74 -25.16
N LEU A 14 -1.42 4.43 -25.67
CA LEU A 14 -2.58 4.83 -24.89
C LEU A 14 -3.44 3.63 -24.47
N LEU A 15 -3.64 2.65 -25.37
CA LEU A 15 -4.41 1.44 -25.07
C LEU A 15 -3.70 0.51 -24.08
N ASP A 16 -2.37 0.38 -24.14
CA ASP A 16 -1.60 -0.38 -23.15
C ASP A 16 -1.61 0.30 -21.77
N THR A 17 -1.52 1.64 -21.73
CA THR A 17 -1.60 2.40 -20.49
C THR A 17 -3.00 2.32 -19.86
N VAL A 18 -4.05 2.47 -20.67
CA VAL A 18 -5.44 2.35 -20.22
C VAL A 18 -5.80 0.91 -19.86
N GLY A 19 -5.34 -0.08 -20.64
CA GLY A 19 -5.52 -1.50 -20.34
C GLY A 19 -4.83 -1.92 -19.04
N GLY A 20 -3.62 -1.42 -18.79
CA GLY A 20 -2.89 -1.63 -17.54
C GLY A 20 -3.57 -0.97 -16.33
N LEU A 21 -4.09 0.26 -16.49
CA LEU A 21 -4.82 0.97 -15.43
C LEU A 21 -6.15 0.29 -15.08
N ILE A 22 -6.91 -0.14 -16.09
CA ILE A 22 -8.16 -0.87 -15.91
C ILE A 22 -7.90 -2.24 -15.27
N GLY A 23 -6.87 -2.96 -15.74
CA GLY A 23 -6.45 -4.23 -15.14
C GLY A 23 -6.03 -4.08 -13.67
N GLY A 24 -5.32 -3.00 -13.33
CA GLY A 24 -4.94 -2.69 -11.95
C GLY A 24 -6.14 -2.42 -11.03
N ALA A 25 -7.14 -1.68 -11.52
CA ALA A 25 -8.37 -1.41 -10.77
C ALA A 25 -9.15 -2.70 -10.47
N PHE A 26 -9.31 -3.59 -11.46
CA PHE A 26 -9.96 -4.89 -11.26
C PHE A 26 -9.19 -5.78 -10.29
N ALA A 27 -7.86 -5.81 -10.37
CA ALA A 27 -7.04 -6.55 -9.40
C ALA A 27 -7.22 -6.02 -7.96
N CYS A 28 -7.32 -4.70 -7.78
CA CYS A 28 -7.64 -4.11 -6.48
C CYS A 28 -9.06 -4.47 -6.00
N MET A 29 -10.04 -4.54 -6.91
CA MET A 29 -11.40 -4.97 -6.56
C MET A 29 -11.41 -6.44 -6.08
N GLU A 30 -10.78 -7.35 -6.82
CA GLU A 30 -10.67 -8.76 -6.44
C GLU A 30 -10.01 -8.92 -5.06
N VAL A 31 -8.91 -8.20 -4.82
CA VAL A 31 -8.24 -8.19 -3.51
C VAL A 31 -9.14 -7.66 -2.39
N ALA A 32 -9.89 -6.57 -2.63
CA ALA A 32 -10.82 -6.04 -1.65
C ALA A 32 -11.92 -7.04 -1.29
N GLU A 33 -12.54 -7.67 -2.29
CA GLU A 33 -13.58 -8.69 -2.09
C GLU A 33 -13.06 -9.89 -1.30
N GLU A 34 -11.85 -10.35 -1.61
CA GLU A 34 -11.20 -11.43 -0.86
C GLU A 34 -10.96 -11.08 0.62
N GLU A 35 -10.41 -9.91 0.91
CA GLU A 35 -10.13 -9.49 2.29
C GLU A 35 -11.43 -9.20 3.07
N ILE A 36 -12.47 -8.64 2.43
CA ILE A 36 -13.81 -8.51 3.00
C ILE A 36 -14.38 -9.89 3.35
N ALA A 37 -14.33 -10.85 2.42
CA ALA A 37 -14.85 -12.19 2.66
C ALA A 37 -14.13 -12.90 3.82
N LYS A 38 -12.80 -12.74 3.92
CA LYS A 38 -12.00 -13.25 5.05
C LYS A 38 -12.40 -12.57 6.37
N ALA A 39 -12.53 -11.25 6.37
CA ALA A 39 -12.88 -10.49 7.56
C ALA A 39 -14.30 -10.82 8.05
N ARG A 40 -15.29 -10.96 7.16
CA ARG A 40 -16.66 -11.36 7.51
C ARG A 40 -16.73 -12.73 8.18
N LYS A 41 -15.89 -13.68 7.73
CA LYS A 41 -15.77 -15.00 8.38
C LYS A 41 -15.15 -14.90 9.77
N LYS A 42 -14.17 -14.01 9.95
CA LYS A 42 -13.46 -13.80 11.23
C LYS A 42 -14.29 -13.01 12.24
N TYR A 43 -15.08 -12.03 11.79
CA TYR A 43 -15.85 -11.09 12.62
C TYR A 43 -17.35 -11.12 12.25
N PRO A 44 -18.06 -12.24 12.49
CA PRO A 44 -19.44 -12.42 12.03
C PRO A 44 -20.42 -11.38 12.61
N ALA A 45 -20.16 -10.88 13.82
CA ALA A 45 -20.99 -9.87 14.49
C ALA A 45 -20.98 -8.49 13.80
N ARG A 46 -19.98 -8.21 12.96
CA ARG A 46 -19.81 -6.95 12.21
C ARG A 46 -19.82 -7.17 10.70
N SER A 47 -20.43 -8.28 10.25
CA SER A 47 -20.40 -8.68 8.84
C SER A 47 -20.97 -7.62 7.90
N GLU A 48 -22.00 -6.88 8.33
CA GLU A 48 -22.62 -5.79 7.58
C GLU A 48 -21.68 -4.59 7.42
N GLU A 49 -21.14 -4.08 8.53
CA GLU A 49 -20.15 -2.98 8.52
C GLU A 49 -18.93 -3.29 7.65
N ILE A 50 -18.42 -4.53 7.71
CA ILE A 50 -17.29 -4.97 6.88
C ILE A 50 -17.68 -5.02 5.39
N ASN A 51 -18.92 -5.36 5.07
CA ASN A 51 -19.39 -5.41 3.69
C ASN A 51 -19.55 -3.98 3.11
N GLU A 52 -19.99 -3.03 3.94
CA GLU A 52 -20.09 -1.61 3.60
C GLU A 52 -18.71 -0.93 3.45
N ALA A 53 -17.66 -1.53 4.02
CA ALA A 53 -16.29 -1.03 3.93
C ALA A 53 -15.73 -1.00 2.49
N PHE A 54 -16.37 -1.65 1.51
CA PHE A 54 -15.89 -1.64 0.12
C PHE A 54 -15.68 -0.21 -0.42
N GLY A 55 -16.58 0.73 -0.07
CA GLY A 55 -16.44 2.14 -0.47
C GLY A 55 -15.24 2.85 0.18
N LEU A 56 -14.69 2.31 1.27
CA LEU A 56 -13.49 2.82 1.94
C LEU A 56 -12.20 2.22 1.40
N LEU A 57 -12.29 1.18 0.56
CA LEU A 57 -11.13 0.46 -0.01
C LEU A 57 -10.65 1.05 -1.34
N CYS A 58 -10.99 2.30 -1.66
CA CYS A 58 -10.36 2.99 -2.77
C CYS A 58 -8.83 3.03 -2.57
N THR A 59 -8.07 2.67 -3.60
CA THR A 59 -6.60 2.67 -3.51
C THR A 59 -6.09 4.08 -3.19
N PRO A 60 -5.42 4.29 -2.04
CA PRO A 60 -4.85 5.58 -1.69
C PRO A 60 -3.85 6.06 -2.75
N GLU A 61 -3.75 7.38 -2.98
CA GLU A 61 -2.84 7.96 -3.99
C GLU A 61 -1.40 7.47 -3.82
N ILE A 62 -0.91 7.41 -2.57
CA ILE A 62 0.44 6.93 -2.25
C ILE A 62 0.66 5.44 -2.57
N LEU A 63 -0.39 4.68 -2.89
CA LEU A 63 -0.28 3.28 -3.30
C LEU A 63 -0.54 3.07 -4.80
N GLN A 64 -0.95 4.10 -5.54
CA GLN A 64 -1.23 3.99 -6.96
C GLN A 64 0.04 3.67 -7.75
N GLY A 65 -0.06 2.72 -8.67
CA GLY A 65 1.07 2.25 -9.48
C GLY A 65 2.12 1.44 -8.71
N LYS A 66 1.91 1.17 -7.41
CA LYS A 66 2.80 0.32 -6.60
C LYS A 66 2.34 -1.15 -6.61
N ALA A 67 3.15 -2.03 -6.04
CA ALA A 67 2.88 -3.46 -5.98
C ALA A 67 1.52 -3.76 -5.32
N LEU A 68 0.73 -4.66 -5.92
CA LEU A 68 -0.60 -5.04 -5.44
C LEU A 68 -0.60 -5.55 -4.00
N GLN A 69 0.52 -6.12 -3.53
CA GLN A 69 0.72 -6.59 -2.16
C GLN A 69 0.58 -5.47 -1.12
N LEU A 70 1.02 -4.24 -1.44
CA LEU A 70 0.84 -3.08 -0.57
C LEU A 70 -0.65 -2.75 -0.42
N TYR A 71 -1.39 -2.77 -1.53
CA TYR A 71 -2.83 -2.59 -1.49
C TYR A 71 -3.53 -3.71 -0.72
N ARG A 72 -3.13 -4.98 -0.90
CA ARG A 72 -3.67 -6.11 -0.12
C ARG A 72 -3.46 -5.92 1.39
N MET A 73 -2.28 -5.49 1.81
CA MET A 73 -2.01 -5.18 3.22
C MET A 73 -2.88 -4.03 3.72
N HIS A 74 -2.99 -2.95 2.95
CA HIS A 74 -3.88 -1.82 3.26
C HIS A 74 -5.33 -2.28 3.44
N ALA A 75 -5.87 -3.02 2.47
CA ALA A 75 -7.25 -3.50 2.51
C ALA A 75 -7.50 -4.40 3.73
N ARG A 76 -6.58 -5.33 4.00
CA ARG A 76 -6.62 -6.22 5.17
C ARG A 76 -6.67 -5.42 6.48
N GLU A 77 -5.81 -4.42 6.63
CA GLU A 77 -5.79 -3.59 7.84
C GLU A 77 -7.09 -2.83 8.04
N VAL A 78 -7.64 -2.22 6.98
CA VAL A 78 -8.91 -1.48 7.06
C VAL A 78 -10.04 -2.39 7.52
N VAL A 79 -10.26 -3.53 6.86
CA VAL A 79 -11.36 -4.45 7.22
C VAL A 79 -11.14 -5.12 8.58
N THR A 80 -9.88 -5.35 8.98
CA THR A 80 -9.54 -5.88 10.31
C THR A 80 -9.92 -4.90 11.39
N ARG A 81 -9.59 -3.61 11.22
CA ARG A 81 -9.94 -2.56 12.18
C ARG A 81 -11.44 -2.39 12.33
N ILE A 82 -12.18 -2.37 11.23
CA ILE A 82 -13.65 -2.33 11.25
C ILE A 82 -14.20 -3.55 12.00
N GLY A 83 -13.68 -4.76 11.71
CA GLY A 83 -14.04 -5.98 12.43
C GLY A 83 -13.74 -5.95 13.93
N GLU A 84 -12.71 -5.21 14.35
CA GLU A 84 -12.36 -4.96 15.76
C GLU A 84 -13.16 -3.80 16.39
N GLY A 85 -13.97 -3.10 15.60
CA GLY A 85 -14.70 -1.93 16.05
C GLY A 85 -13.88 -0.67 16.22
N LEU A 86 -12.80 -0.59 15.46
CA LEU A 86 -11.90 0.55 15.42
C LEU A 86 -12.07 1.28 14.09
N GLU A 87 -12.01 2.62 14.14
CA GLU A 87 -11.99 3.44 12.93
C GLU A 87 -10.77 3.12 12.05
N PRO A 88 -10.91 3.14 10.72
CA PRO A 88 -9.79 3.06 9.80
C PRO A 88 -8.72 4.11 10.12
N ARG A 89 -7.46 3.77 9.88
CA ARG A 89 -6.32 4.68 10.04
C ARG A 89 -5.35 4.46 8.89
N VAL A 90 -4.40 5.38 8.72
CA VAL A 90 -3.25 5.21 7.83
C VAL A 90 -2.61 3.85 8.09
N SER A 91 -2.54 3.00 7.05
CA SER A 91 -2.06 1.63 7.15
C SER A 91 -0.53 1.55 7.13
N ASP A 92 0.01 0.41 7.54
CA ASP A 92 1.44 0.14 7.51
C ASP A 92 1.99 0.13 6.08
N ALA A 93 1.18 -0.33 5.11
CA ALA A 93 1.49 -0.23 3.69
C ALA A 93 1.72 1.23 3.22
N MET A 94 0.90 2.17 3.69
CA MET A 94 1.05 3.59 3.35
C MET A 94 2.30 4.18 4.01
N VAL A 95 2.61 3.77 5.24
CA VAL A 95 3.85 4.19 5.93
C VAL A 95 5.07 3.68 5.18
N LEU A 96 5.07 2.41 4.75
CA LEU A 96 6.17 1.84 3.96
C LEU A 96 6.34 2.57 2.63
N ALA A 97 5.24 2.85 1.93
CA ALA A 97 5.26 3.60 0.68
C ALA A 97 5.88 5.00 0.87
N ALA A 98 5.49 5.72 1.93
CA ALA A 98 6.06 7.03 2.26
C ALA A 98 7.55 6.97 2.62
N LEU A 99 7.96 5.98 3.42
CA LEU A 99 9.37 5.78 3.76
C LEU A 99 10.20 5.42 2.53
N SER A 100 9.66 4.59 1.63
CA SER A 100 10.30 4.23 0.37
C SER A 100 10.52 5.47 -0.49
N GLU A 101 9.52 6.35 -0.66
CA GLU A 101 9.66 7.58 -1.41
C GLU A 101 10.71 8.51 -0.79
N TRP A 102 10.64 8.70 0.53
CA TRP A 102 11.60 9.53 1.24
C TRP A 102 13.04 9.02 1.10
N SER A 103 13.24 7.70 1.08
CA SER A 103 14.56 7.06 0.93
C SER A 103 15.19 7.26 -0.44
N LEU A 104 14.40 7.61 -1.47
CA LEU A 104 14.93 7.95 -2.79
C LEU A 104 15.60 9.32 -2.81
N GLU A 105 15.16 10.21 -1.92
CA GLU A 105 15.67 11.59 -1.83
C GLU A 105 16.73 11.74 -0.73
N HIS A 106 16.69 10.87 0.28
CA HIS A 106 17.52 10.99 1.47
C HIS A 106 18.08 9.62 1.86
N MET A 107 19.35 9.59 2.29
CA MET A 107 19.90 8.38 2.88
C MET A 107 19.19 8.11 4.23
N PRO A 108 18.51 6.95 4.38
CA PRO A 108 17.80 6.66 5.62
C PRO A 108 18.77 6.44 6.77
N ASN A 109 18.44 6.98 7.94
CA ASN A 109 19.14 6.61 9.18
C ASN A 109 18.77 5.17 9.59
N GLN A 110 19.44 4.63 10.61
CA GLN A 110 19.25 3.23 11.01
C GLN A 110 17.83 2.93 11.48
N ASP A 111 17.20 3.85 12.24
CA ASP A 111 15.82 3.66 12.69
C ASP A 111 14.81 3.64 11.54
N ALA A 112 15.00 4.49 10.52
CA ALA A 112 14.17 4.51 9.32
C ALA A 112 14.37 3.25 8.48
N ARG A 113 15.61 2.77 8.36
CA ARG A 113 15.91 1.51 7.68
C ARG A 113 15.26 0.32 8.39
N ALA A 114 15.38 0.23 9.72
CA ALA A 114 14.75 -0.81 10.51
C ALA A 114 13.22 -0.76 10.42
N ALA A 115 12.62 0.44 10.40
CA ALA A 115 11.19 0.61 10.16
C ALA A 115 10.78 0.10 8.77
N MET A 116 11.54 0.41 7.73
CA MET A 116 11.30 -0.09 6.38
C MET A 116 11.39 -1.61 6.31
N GLU A 117 12.44 -2.22 6.88
CA GLU A 117 12.63 -3.68 6.90
C GLU A 117 11.48 -4.38 7.65
N GLN A 118 11.07 -3.86 8.81
CA GLN A 118 9.95 -4.39 9.59
C GLN A 118 8.64 -4.36 8.80
N LEU A 119 8.31 -3.22 8.18
CA LEU A 119 7.08 -3.08 7.41
C LEU A 119 7.13 -3.91 6.13
N TYR A 120 8.29 -3.98 5.48
CA TYR A 120 8.50 -4.73 4.26
C TYR A 120 8.24 -6.22 4.48
N LEU A 121 8.78 -6.81 5.56
CA LEU A 121 8.50 -8.19 5.95
C LEU A 121 7.02 -8.45 6.28
N GLY A 122 6.27 -7.40 6.64
CA GLY A 122 4.81 -7.49 6.83
C GLY A 122 4.02 -7.52 5.51
N VAL A 123 4.63 -7.09 4.41
CA VAL A 123 4.02 -7.03 3.07
C VAL A 123 4.51 -8.18 2.18
N PHE A 124 5.79 -8.50 2.26
CA PHE A 124 6.50 -9.43 1.39
C PHE A 124 7.15 -10.52 2.23
N ASP A 125 6.99 -11.77 1.80
CA ASP A 125 7.48 -12.94 2.53
C ASP A 125 9.02 -13.08 2.52
N GLU A 126 9.73 -12.30 1.69
CA GLU A 126 11.19 -12.37 1.52
C GLU A 126 11.82 -10.99 1.28
N ILE A 127 12.99 -10.72 1.89
CA ILE A 127 13.79 -9.52 1.62
C ILE A 127 14.66 -9.75 0.37
N PRO A 128 14.56 -8.92 -0.69
CA PRO A 128 15.46 -9.00 -1.83
C PRO A 128 16.90 -8.75 -1.38
N GLY A 129 17.79 -9.71 -1.62
CA GLY A 129 19.23 -9.55 -1.39
C GLY A 129 19.78 -10.12 -0.08
N GLY A 130 18.98 -10.82 0.73
CA GLY A 130 19.41 -11.86 1.69
C GLY A 130 20.28 -11.48 2.89
N GLU A 131 20.94 -10.32 2.90
CA GLU A 131 21.77 -9.89 4.03
C GLU A 131 21.09 -8.80 4.84
N ILE A 132 20.51 -9.21 5.97
CA ILE A 132 20.24 -8.32 7.09
C ILE A 132 21.62 -7.92 7.64
N LEU A 133 22.16 -6.78 7.18
CA LEU A 133 23.43 -6.28 7.68
C LEU A 133 23.28 -6.00 9.18
N PRO A 134 24.07 -6.65 10.05
CA PRO A 134 24.07 -6.31 11.46
C PRO A 134 24.60 -4.87 11.59
N THR A 135 23.80 -3.96 12.17
CA THR A 135 24.23 -2.58 12.40
C THR A 135 24.24 -2.23 13.89
N PRO A 136 25.29 -1.56 14.41
CA PRO A 136 25.55 -1.50 15.85
C PRO A 136 24.81 -0.38 16.60
N GLU A 137 24.02 0.46 15.92
CA GLU A 137 23.37 1.65 16.55
C GLU A 137 21.83 1.58 16.50
N TYR A 138 21.27 0.38 16.67
CA TYR A 138 19.83 0.24 16.87
C TYR A 138 19.42 0.88 18.21
N THR A 139 18.59 1.92 18.16
CA THR A 139 17.93 2.43 19.37
C THR A 139 16.69 1.56 19.65
N PRO A 140 16.56 0.92 20.82
CA PRO A 140 15.37 0.16 21.17
C PRO A 140 14.09 1.01 20.99
N GLY A 141 13.22 0.58 20.07
CA GLY A 141 11.97 1.28 19.78
C GLY A 141 12.07 2.47 18.80
N GLY A 142 13.26 2.76 18.26
CA GLY A 142 13.46 3.83 17.27
C GLY A 142 12.61 3.62 16.00
N ALA A 143 12.60 2.40 15.47
CA ALA A 143 11.75 2.04 14.33
C ALA A 143 10.26 2.32 14.57
N ALA A 144 9.73 1.94 15.75
CA ALA A 144 8.34 2.20 16.11
C ALA A 144 8.02 3.70 16.19
N GLN A 145 8.97 4.52 16.69
CA GLN A 145 8.82 5.97 16.72
C GLN A 145 8.79 6.58 15.30
N VAL A 146 9.62 6.07 14.39
CA VAL A 146 9.61 6.49 12.98
C VAL A 146 8.28 6.14 12.32
N ILE A 147 7.81 4.89 12.47
CA ILE A 147 6.53 4.42 11.91
C ILE A 147 5.39 5.32 12.37
N GLU A 148 5.30 5.57 13.68
CA GLU A 148 4.25 6.40 14.26
C GLU A 148 4.39 7.87 13.86
N GLY A 149 5.61 8.38 13.76
CA GLY A 149 5.90 9.73 13.28
C GLY A 149 5.42 9.95 11.85
N VAL A 150 5.68 9.01 10.94
CA VAL A 150 5.19 9.05 9.56
C VAL A 150 3.67 8.91 9.52
N ARG A 151 3.10 7.98 10.28
CA ARG A 151 1.65 7.80 10.35
C ARG A 151 0.92 9.09 10.73
N ARG A 152 1.42 9.80 11.76
CA ARG A 152 0.85 11.09 12.18
C ARG A 152 0.95 12.18 11.12
N ARG A 153 1.98 12.15 10.26
CA ARG A 153 2.13 13.12 9.17
C ARG A 153 1.15 12.84 8.03
N LEU A 154 0.91 11.56 7.73
CA LEU A 154 -0.05 11.13 6.70
C LEU A 154 -1.52 11.31 7.11
N SER A 155 -1.81 11.42 8.41
CA SER A 155 -3.16 11.65 8.93
C SER A 155 -3.58 13.14 9.00
N ARG A 156 -2.72 14.07 8.57
CA ARG A 156 -3.00 15.53 8.59
C ARG A 156 -3.43 16.01 7.22
#